data_AF-A0A2V1CXI4-F1
#
_entry.id   AF-A0A2V1CXI4-F1
#
_cell.length_a   1.000
_cell.length_b   1.000
_cell.length_c   1.000
_cell.angle_alpha   90.00
_cell.angle_beta   90.00
_cell.angle_gamma   90.00
#
_symmetry.space_group_name_H-M   'P 1'
#
loop_
_entity.id
_entity.type
_entity.pdbx_description
1 polymer ?
#
loop_
_entity_poly.entity_id
_entity_poly.type
_entity_poly.pdbx_seq_one_letter_code
_entity_poly.pdbx_strand_id
1 'polypeptide(L)' 'WPSNSPDLNPIENVWRLLKYRISKRFPYTEDELQQYIMEEWEKINVEDYKKYIREMRDRCWAVIQAGGGHTKY' A
#
# COMPACT_ATOMS: atom_id res chain seq x y z
N TRP A 1 13.85 5.37 -7.89
CA TRP A 1 13.14 5.56 -6.61
C TRP A 1 13.98 6.50 -5.76
N PRO A 2 13.50 7.68 -5.35
CA PRO A 2 14.27 8.51 -4.43
C PRO A 2 14.43 7.80 -3.08
N SER A 3 15.61 7.90 -2.50
CA SER A 3 15.92 7.31 -1.19
C SER A 3 15.02 7.91 -0.11
N ASN A 4 14.57 7.10 0.85
CA ASN A 4 13.69 7.51 1.97
C ASN A 4 12.30 8.06 1.57
N SER A 5 11.80 7.74 0.37
CA SER A 5 10.44 8.12 -0.06
C SER A 5 9.51 6.90 -0.22
N PRO A 6 9.09 6.25 0.89
CA PRO A 6 8.09 5.19 0.83
C PRO A 6 6.70 5.73 0.43
N ASP A 7 6.44 7.02 0.64
CA ASP A 7 5.23 7.76 0.25
C ASP A 7 4.96 7.71 -1.26
N LEU A 8 6.04 7.65 -2.04
CA LEU A 8 5.92 7.50 -3.47
C LEU A 8 5.59 6.04 -3.86
N ASN A 9 5.86 5.02 -3.02
CA ASN A 9 5.97 3.64 -3.50
C ASN A 9 4.57 3.01 -3.59
N PRO A 10 4.04 2.74 -4.80
CA PRO A 10 2.67 2.28 -4.93
C PRO A 10 2.42 0.96 -4.19
N ILE A 11 3.45 0.12 -4.03
CA ILE A 11 3.35 -1.16 -3.34
C ILE A 11 3.05 -1.00 -1.84
N GLU A 12 3.45 0.10 -1.21
CA GLU A 12 3.15 0.36 0.20
C GLU A 12 1.63 0.46 0.44
N ASN A 13 0.91 1.01 -0.53
CA ASN A 13 -0.55 1.04 -0.47
C ASN A 13 -1.17 -0.35 -0.59
N VAL A 14 -0.58 -1.23 -1.40
CA VAL A 14 -0.99 -2.63 -1.54
C VAL A 14 -0.74 -3.38 -0.24
N TRP A 15 0.43 -3.19 0.38
CA TRP A 15 0.74 -3.77 1.69
C TRP A 15 -0.23 -3.30 2.77
N ARG A 16 -0.58 -2.02 2.78
CA ARG A 16 -1.57 -1.46 3.72
C ARG A 16 -2.94 -2.10 3.52
N LEU A 17 -3.38 -2.28 2.27
CA LEU A 17 -4.65 -2.95 1.95
C LEU A 17 -4.64 -4.41 2.41
N LEU A 18 -3.56 -5.14 2.13
CA LEU A 18 -3.42 -6.54 2.51
C LEU A 18 -3.50 -6.69 4.04
N LYS A 19 -2.72 -5.90 4.79
CA LYS A 19 -2.76 -5.88 6.26
C LYS A 19 -4.16 -5.58 6.80
N TYR A 20 -4.86 -4.61 6.20
CA TYR A 20 -6.24 -4.29 6.56
C TYR A 20 -7.17 -5.50 6.37
N ARG A 21 -7.15 -6.15 5.20
CA ARG A 21 -7.99 -7.33 4.93
C ARG A 21 -7.70 -8.50 5.88
N ILE A 22 -6.43 -8.82 6.11
CA ILE A 22 -6.01 -9.87 7.04
C ILE A 22 -6.48 -9.57 8.46
N SER A 23 -6.33 -8.32 8.93
CA SER A 23 -6.78 -7.93 10.28
C SER A 23 -8.28 -8.12 10.51
N LYS A 24 -9.10 -8.07 9.45
CA LYS A 24 -10.55 -8.32 9.52
C LYS A 24 -10.90 -9.79 9.67
N ARG A 25 -9.95 -10.69 9.39
CA ARG A 25 -10.11 -12.14 9.54
C ARG A 25 -9.68 -12.66 10.91
N PHE A 26 -9.07 -11.82 11.74
CA PHE A 26 -8.65 -12.14 13.11
C PHE A 26 -7.88 -13.48 13.19
N PRO A 27 -6.73 -13.64 12.51
CA PRO A 27 -5.92 -14.84 12.68
C PRO A 27 -5.42 -14.97 14.12
N TYR A 28 -5.51 -16.19 14.67
CA TYR A 28 -5.06 -16.55 16.02
C TYR A 28 -3.76 -17.34 16.01
N THR A 29 -3.40 -17.96 14.88
CA THR A 29 -2.16 -18.72 14.70
C THR A 29 -1.31 -18.21 13.54
N GLU A 30 -0.04 -18.59 13.52
CA GLU A 30 0.85 -18.29 12.40
C GLU A 30 0.39 -18.96 11.10
N ASP A 31 -0.10 -20.20 11.19
CA ASP A 31 -0.61 -20.94 10.04
C ASP A 31 -1.85 -20.26 9.44
N GLU A 32 -2.79 -19.81 10.28
CA GLU A 32 -3.96 -19.04 9.83
C GLU A 32 -3.52 -17.72 9.18
N LEU A 33 -2.53 -17.03 9.77
CA LEU A 33 -1.99 -15.79 9.21
C LEU A 33 -1.40 -16.03 7.82
N GLN A 34 -0.57 -17.07 7.65
CA GLN A 34 0.03 -17.43 6.37
C GLN A 34 -1.03 -17.78 5.32
N GLN A 35 -2.02 -18.59 5.70
CA GLN A 35 -3.14 -18.94 4.82
C GLN A 35 -3.92 -17.69 4.38
N TYR A 36 -4.27 -16.81 5.33
CA TYR A 36 -5.02 -15.59 5.03
C TYR A 36 -4.23 -14.61 4.17
N ILE A 37 -2.90 -14.54 4.33
CA ILE A 37 -2.04 -13.76 3.45
C ILE A 37 -2.19 -14.24 2.00
N MET A 38 -2.06 -15.54 1.75
CA MET A 38 -2.17 -16.08 0.39
C MET A 38 -3.58 -15.86 -0.19
N GLU A 39 -4.63 -16.16 0.58
CA GLU A 39 -6.01 -16.00 0.13
C GLU A 39 -6.39 -14.54 -0.16
N GLU A 40 -5.96 -13.60 0.68
CA GLU A 40 -6.26 -12.18 0.47
C GLU A 40 -5.40 -11.58 -0.65
N TRP A 41 -4.18 -12.08 -0.84
CA TRP A 41 -3.31 -11.70 -1.96
C TRP A 41 -3.93 -12.04 -3.32
N GLU A 42 -4.43 -13.27 -3.48
CA GLU A 42 -5.11 -13.72 -4.71
C GLU A 42 -6.39 -12.91 -5.02
N LYS A 43 -7.01 -12.30 -4.01
CA LYS A 43 -8.18 -11.44 -4.18
C LYS A 43 -7.84 -10.00 -4.55
N ILE A 44 -6.57 -9.57 -4.44
CA ILE A 44 -6.17 -8.22 -4.85
C ILE A 44 -6.23 -8.15 -6.37
N ASN A 45 -7.07 -7.27 -6.89
CA ASN A 45 -7.19 -7.02 -8.32
C ASN A 45 -6.72 -5.61 -8.70
N VAL A 46 -6.66 -5.33 -10.00
CA VAL A 46 -6.20 -4.03 -10.52
C VAL A 46 -6.98 -2.85 -9.95
N GLU A 47 -8.30 -2.99 -9.77
CA GLU A 47 -9.15 -1.89 -9.29
C GLU A 47 -8.84 -1.50 -7.83
N ASP A 48 -8.32 -2.44 -7.03
CA ASP A 48 -7.93 -2.18 -5.64
C ASP A 48 -6.79 -1.15 -5.53
N TYR A 49 -5.86 -1.14 -6.49
CA TYR A 49 -4.68 -0.28 -6.45
C TYR A 49 -4.59 0.75 -7.58
N LYS A 50 -5.48 0.70 -8.57
CA LYS A 50 -5.57 1.67 -9.67
C LYS A 50 -5.68 3.12 -9.20
N LYS A 51 -6.39 3.36 -8.10
CA LYS A 51 -6.48 4.70 -7.48
C LYS A 51 -5.12 5.22 -7.03
N TYR A 52 -4.28 4.36 -6.45
CA TYR A 52 -2.94 4.75 -5.98
C TYR A 52 -2.03 5.10 -7.14
N ILE A 53 -2.14 4.39 -8.26
CA ILE A 53 -1.41 4.72 -9.49
C ILE A 53 -1.85 6.08 -10.04
N ARG A 54 -3.17 6.36 -10.07
CA ARG A 54 -3.70 7.64 -10.56
C ARG A 54 -3.23 8.83 -9.71
N GLU A 55 -3.14 8.65 -8.39
CA GLU A 55 -2.70 9.67 -7.46
C GLU A 55 -1.19 9.93 -7.50
N MET A 56 -0.38 9.07 -8.14
CA MET A 56 1.08 9.22 -8.17
C MET A 56 1.54 10.57 -8.70
N ARG A 57 0.86 11.11 -9.71
CA ARG A 57 1.17 12.44 -10.23
C ARG A 57 1.02 13.50 -9.15
N ASP A 58 -0.03 13.43 -8.36
CA ASP A 58 -0.34 14.40 -7.32
C ASP A 58 0.61 14.25 -6.12
N ARG A 59 1.06 13.01 -5.81
CA ARG A 59 2.12 12.74 -4.82
C ARG A 59 3.46 13.35 -5.24
N CYS A 60 3.87 13.12 -6.50
CA CYS A 60 5.08 13.72 -7.05
C CYS A 60 5.03 15.25 -6.99
N TRP A 61 3.88 15.85 -7.32
CA TRP A 61 3.68 17.28 -7.17
C TRP A 61 3.78 17.75 -5.72
N ALA A 62 3.22 17.01 -4.77
CA ALA A 62 3.34 17.35 -3.35
C ALA A 62 4.80 17.33 -2.87
N VAL A 63 5.60 16.35 -3.31
CA VAL A 63 7.04 16.28 -3.00
C VAL A 63 7.79 17.48 -3.60
N ILE A 64 7.47 17.86 -4.84
CA ILE A 64 8.05 19.06 -5.49
C ILE A 64 7.72 20.32 -4.68
N GLN A 65 6.46 20.49 -4.27
CA GLN A 65 6.02 21.63 -3.45
C GLN A 65 6.66 21.63 -2.06
N ALA A 66 6.94 20.45 -1.50
CA ALA A 66 7.65 20.29 -0.23
C ALA A 66 9.18 20.44 -0.36
N GLY A 67 9.72 20.74 -1.55
CA GLY A 67 11.16 20.83 -1.78
C GLY A 67 11.91 19.52 -1.53
N GLY A 68 11.24 18.37 -1.72
CA GLY A 68 11.79 17.05 -1.40
C GLY A 68 11.55 16.57 0.03
N GLY A 69 10.84 17.35 0.86
CA GLY A 69 10.45 16.96 2.22
C GLY A 69 9.25 16.02 2.30
N HIS A 70 8.88 15.65 3.53
CA HIS A 70 7.76 14.76 3.81
C HIS A 70 6.41 15.33 3.35
N THR A 71 5.54 14.46 2.85
CA THR A 71 4.19 14.80 2.43
C THR A 71 3.15 14.08 3.29
N LYS A 72 1.86 14.39 3.09
CA LYS A 72 0.74 13.71 3.77
C LYS A 72 0.47 12.29 3.26
N TYR A 73 1.15 11.88 2.19
CA TYR A 73 0.91 10.63 1.47
C TYR A 73 1.75 9.47 2.01
#